data_AF-A0A929ERR3-F1
#
_entry.id   AF-A0A929ERR3-F1
#
_cell.length_a   1.000
_cell.length_b   1.000
_cell.length_c   1.000
_cell.angle_alpha   90.00
_cell.angle_beta   90.00
_cell.angle_gamma   90.00
#
_symmetry.space_group_name_H-M   'P 1'
#
loop_
_entity.id
_entity.type
_entity.pdbx_description
1 polymer ?
#
loop_
_entity_poly.entity_id
_entity_poly.type
_entity_poly.pdbx_seq_one_letter_code
_entity_poly.pdbx_strand_id
1 'polypeptide(L)' 'MLSQRQQTLCTKLEISFNNTDLLIQALSHRSIGANNNERLEYLGDAILSFIIADALYSKFPQAKEGKLSRLRALLVKGVT' A
#
# COMPACT_ATOMS: atom_id res chain seq x y z
N MET A 1 12.95 -11.16 15.83
CA MET A 1 11.78 -12.06 15.95
C MET A 1 10.51 -11.23 16.00
N LEU A 2 9.44 -11.67 15.34
CA LEU A 2 8.16 -10.97 15.34
C LEU A 2 7.43 -11.12 16.68
N SER A 3 6.83 -10.03 17.16
CA SER A 3 5.92 -10.06 18.31
C SER A 3 4.64 -10.84 18.02
N GLN A 4 3.94 -11.27 19.07
CA GLN A 4 2.64 -11.95 18.95
C GLN A 4 1.61 -11.13 18.15
N ARG A 5 1.62 -9.80 18.29
CA ARG A 5 0.73 -8.90 17.55
C ARG A 5 1.04 -8.89 16.06
N GLN A 6 2.33 -8.85 15.70
CA GLN A 6 2.76 -8.89 14.30
C GLN A 6 2.41 -10.22 13.63
N GLN A 7 2.59 -11.34 14.33
CA GLN A 7 2.19 -12.66 13.82
C GLN A 7 0.68 -12.74 13.59
N THR A 8 -0.11 -12.25 14.56
CA THR A 8 -1.58 -12.20 14.44
C THR A 8 -2.03 -11.34 13.24
N LEU A 9 -1.36 -10.22 12.99
CA LEU A 9 -1.62 -9.37 11.83
C LEU A 9 -1.36 -10.12 10.52
N CYS A 10 -0.21 -10.78 10.39
CA CYS A 10 0.13 -11.59 9.22
C CYS A 10 -0.90 -12.68 8.94
N THR A 11 -1.34 -13.40 9.98
CA THR A 11 -2.38 -14.43 9.84
C THR A 11 -3.70 -13.83 9.34
N LYS A 12 -4.13 -12.70 9.90
CA LYS A 12 -5.40 -12.05 9.52
C LYS A 12 -5.41 -11.52 8.09
N LEU A 13 -4.25 -11.09 7.59
CA LEU A 13 -4.10 -10.59 6.24
C LEU A 13 -3.70 -11.70 5.25
N GLU A 14 -3.50 -12.93 5.73
CA GLU A 14 -3.07 -14.08 4.94
C GLU A 14 -1.74 -13.83 4.19
N ILE A 15 -0.81 -13.11 4.82
CA ILE A 15 0.48 -12.73 4.22
C ILE A 15 1.63 -13.37 4.99
N SER A 16 2.61 -13.89 4.26
CA SER A 16 3.90 -14.32 4.80
C SER A 16 5.02 -13.42 4.28
N PHE A 17 6.01 -13.14 5.12
CA PHE A 17 7.17 -12.33 4.78
C PHE A 17 8.41 -13.20 4.68
N ASN A 18 9.06 -13.19 3.51
CA ASN A 18 10.39 -13.81 3.35
C ASN A 18 11.46 -13.08 4.17
N ASN A 19 11.28 -11.77 4.36
CA ASN A 19 12.12 -10.94 5.22
C ASN A 19 11.22 -10.21 6.24
N THR A 20 11.29 -10.62 7.50
CA THR A 20 10.49 -10.02 8.59
C THR A 20 10.85 -8.57 8.89
N ASP A 21 12.04 -8.11 8.50
CA ASP A 21 12.46 -6.72 8.70
C ASP A 21 11.60 -5.75 7.89
N LEU A 22 11.07 -6.18 6.74
CA LEU A 22 10.12 -5.39 5.95
C LEU A 22 8.82 -5.13 6.72
N LEU A 23 8.31 -6.13 7.45
CA LEU A 23 7.12 -5.96 8.29
C LEU A 23 7.41 -5.02 9.46
N ILE A 24 8.57 -5.17 10.09
CA ILE A 24 8.99 -4.29 11.19
C ILE A 24 9.11 -2.85 10.70
N GLN A 25 9.74 -2.63 9.55
CA GLN A 25 9.89 -1.31 8.95
C GLN A 25 8.53 -0.72 8.55
N ALA A 26 7.64 -1.50 7.93
CA ALA A 26 6.31 -1.03 7.53
C ALA A 26 5.46 -0.55 8.72
N LEU A 27 5.68 -1.14 9.90
CA LEU A 27 4.99 -0.78 11.14
C LEU A 27 5.76 0.27 11.99
N SER A 28 6.87 0.80 11.48
CA SER A 28 7.70 1.78 12.19
C SER A 28 7.34 3.20 11.78
N HIS A 29 6.69 3.93 12.68
CA HIS A 29 6.34 5.33 12.48
C HIS A 29 7.59 6.23 12.40
N ARG A 30 7.52 7.34 11.65
CA ARG A 30 8.62 8.29 11.44
C ARG A 30 9.26 8.85 12.72
N SER A 31 8.52 8.88 13.83
CA SER A 31 9.06 9.30 15.14
C SER A 31 10.14 8.37 15.71
N ILE A 32 10.27 7.14 15.19
CA ILE A 32 11.27 6.15 15.66
C ILE A 32 12.67 6.44 15.10
N GLY A 33 12.76 7.14 13.97
CA GLY A 33 14.03 7.54 13.36
C GLY A 33 14.09 7.29 11.86
N ALA A 34 15.32 7.20 11.33
CA ALA A 34 15.58 7.13 9.88
C ALA A 34 15.11 5.82 9.23
N ASN A 35 15.09 4.71 9.98
CA ASN A 35 14.59 3.41 9.50
C ASN A 35 13.10 3.28 9.78
N ASN A 36 12.29 4.13 9.14
CA ASN A 36 10.84 4.16 9.27
C ASN A 36 10.13 3.66 7.99
N ASN A 37 8.81 3.76 7.98
CA ASN A 37 7.94 3.32 6.90
C ASN A 37 7.85 4.26 5.68
N GLU A 38 8.34 5.50 5.72
CA GLU A 38 8.09 6.53 4.70
C GLU A 38 8.56 6.09 3.29
N ARG A 39 9.70 5.38 3.21
CA ARG A 39 10.18 4.84 1.92
C ARG A 39 9.32 3.70 1.39
N LEU A 40 8.77 2.86 2.28
CA LEU A 40 7.86 1.78 1.90
C LEU A 40 6.50 2.34 1.52
N GLU A 41 6.02 3.37 2.21
CA GLU A 41 4.80 4.11 1.88
C GLU A 41 4.90 4.72 0.48
N TYR A 42 5.97 5.44 0.19
CA TYR A 42 6.22 6.02 -1.14
C TYR A 42 6.14 4.98 -2.27
N LEU A 43 6.77 3.82 -2.07
CA LEU A 43 6.73 2.73 -3.04
C LEU A 43 5.34 2.09 -3.13
N GLY A 44 4.70 1.87 -1.98
CA GLY A 44 3.38 1.26 -1.87
C GLY A 44 2.31 2.10 -2.57
N ASP A 45 2.36 3.42 -2.44
CA ASP A 45 1.44 4.35 -3.11
C ASP A 45 1.53 4.25 -4.63
N ALA A 46 2.74 4.15 -5.18
CA ALA A 46 2.93 3.99 -6.62
C ALA A 46 2.38 2.63 -7.11
N ILE A 47 2.64 1.55 -6.37
CA ILE A 47 2.14 0.21 -6.70
C ILE A 47 0.61 0.17 -6.65
N LEU A 48 0.00 0.67 -5.56
CA LEU A 48 -1.45 0.70 -5.40
C LEU A 48 -2.10 1.57 -6.48
N SER A 49 -1.51 2.72 -6.79
CA SER A 49 -1.97 3.61 -7.87
C SER A 49 -1.99 2.91 -9.22
N PHE A 50 -0.97 2.09 -9.51
CA PHE A 50 -0.91 1.30 -10.74
C PHE A 50 -2.00 0.23 -10.78
N ILE A 51 -2.13 -0.59 -9.72
CA ILE A 51 -3.14 -1.66 -9.65
C ILE A 51 -4.56 -1.09 -9.85
N ILE A 52 -4.87 0.04 -9.22
CA ILE A 52 -6.17 0.70 -9.39
C ILE A 52 -6.34 1.27 -10.80
N ALA A 53 -5.30 1.86 -11.38
CA ALA A 53 -5.36 2.35 -12.76
C ALA A 53 -5.65 1.22 -13.75
N ASP A 54 -4.97 0.09 -13.61
CA ASP A 54 -5.15 -1.11 -14.45
C ASP A 54 -6.57 -1.70 -14.30
N ALA A 55 -7.05 -1.81 -13.06
CA ALA A 55 -8.41 -2.28 -12.79
C ALA A 55 -9.48 -1.34 -13.39
N LEU A 56 -9.29 -0.02 -13.29
CA LEU A 56 -10.21 0.97 -13.87
C LEU A 56 -10.19 0.96 -15.41
N TYR A 57 -9.00 0.84 -16.00
CA TYR A 57 -8.82 0.73 -17.45
C TYR A 57 -9.58 -0.48 -18.00
N SER A 58 -9.38 -1.64 -17.39
CA SER A 58 -10.06 -2.89 -17.77
C SER A 58 -11.57 -2.84 -17.54
N LYS A 59 -12.02 -2.24 -16.43
CA LYS A 59 -13.45 -2.16 -16.07
C LYS A 59 -14.24 -1.15 -16.91
N PHE A 60 -13.60 -0.11 -17.43
CA PHE A 60 -14.26 0.98 -18.15
C PHE A 60 -13.59 1.27 -19.51
N PRO A 61 -13.64 0.33 -20.47
CA PRO A 61 -12.88 0.41 -21.73
C PRO A 61 -13.26 1.62 -22.62
N GLN A 62 -14.44 2.21 -22.42
CA GLN A 62 -14.93 3.36 -23.18
C GLN A 62 -14.77 4.70 -22.43
N ALA A 63 -14.23 4.67 -21.21
CA ALA A 63 -14.01 5.90 -20.45
C ALA A 63 -12.79 6.66 -20.99
N LYS A 64 -12.94 7.99 -21.12
CA LYS A 64 -11.82 8.88 -21.43
C LYS A 64 -10.85 8.93 -20.26
N GLU A 65 -9.57 9.18 -20.56
CA GLU A 65 -8.47 9.31 -19.59
C GLU A 65 -8.85 10.19 -18.38
N GLY A 66 -9.37 11.40 -18.59
CA GLY A 66 -9.70 12.29 -17.48
C GLY A 66 -10.74 11.74 -16.48
N LYS A 67 -11.68 10.89 -16.95
CA LYS A 67 -12.63 10.19 -16.07
C LYS A 67 -11.92 9.12 -15.25
N LEU A 68 -11.04 8.34 -15.89
CA LEU A 68 -10.25 7.30 -15.21
C LEU A 68 -9.31 7.92 -14.17
N SER A 69 -8.63 9.02 -14.51
CA SER A 69 -7.75 9.76 -13.60
C SER A 69 -8.49 10.30 -12.37
N ARG A 70 -9.69 10.86 -12.55
CA ARG A 70 -10.54 11.31 -11.42
C ARG A 70 -11.01 10.14 -10.56
N LEU A 71 -11.42 9.02 -11.15
CA LEU A 71 -11.82 7.83 -10.39
C LEU A 71 -10.65 7.26 -9.58
N ARG A 72 -9.46 7.16 -10.19
CA ARG A 72 -8.24 6.73 -9.50
C ARG A 72 -7.93 7.63 -8.31
N ALA A 73 -7.97 8.95 -8.50
CA ALA A 73 -7.71 9.91 -7.44
C ALA A 73 -8.74 9.85 -6.29
N LEU A 74 -9.97 9.41 -6.54
CA LEU A 74 -10.98 9.20 -5.49
C LEU A 74 -10.76 7.90 -4.71
N LEU A 75 -10.26 6.85 -5.37
CA LEU A 75 -10.03 5.53 -4.77
C LEU A 75 -8.68 5.45 -4.03
N VAL A 76 -7.67 6.19 -4.50
CA VAL A 76 -6.31 6.20 -3.96
C VAL A 76 -6.05 7.55 -3.30
N LYS A 77 -6.84 7.87 -2.27
CA LYS A 77 -6.66 9.08 -1.46
C LYS A 77 -6.48 8.70 0.00
N GLY A 78 -5.34 9.07 0.59
CA GLY A 78 -5.17 9.09 2.03
C GLY A 78 -5.96 10.25 2.64
N VAL A 79 -6.69 9.99 3.74
CA VAL A 79 -7.11 11.06 4.64
C VAL A 79 -5.94 11.26 5.60
N THR A 80 -5.07 12.21 5.29
CA THR A 80 -3.95 12.61 6.14
C THR A 80 -4.43 13.50 7.28
#